data_AF-A0A7R7GR10-F1
#
_entry.id   AF-A0A7R7GR10-F1
#
_cell.length_a   1.000
_cell.length_b   1.000
_cell.length_c   1.000
_cell.angle_alpha   90.00
_cell.angle_beta   90.00
_cell.angle_gamma   90.00
#
_symmetry.space_group_name_H-M   'P 1'
#
loop_
_entity.id
_entity.type
_entity.pdbx_description
1 polymer ?
#
loop_
_entity_poly.entity_id
_entity_poly.type
_entity_poly.pdbx_seq_one_letter_code
_entity_poly.pdbx_strand_id
1 'polypeptide(L)' 'MHGVFANPQVVHRGIRTTVEHPLSGSPDLVRNPIALSATPIERYCAPPLLGEHTAEVLREWLGLTGDEVTELAARGVI' A
#
# COMPACT_ATOMS: atom_id res chain seq x y z
N MET A 1 7.37 -13.79 -15.69
CA MET A 1 7.35 -14.21 -14.28
C MET A 1 6.51 -15.46 -13.98
N HIS A 2 5.73 -16.02 -14.91
CA HIS A 2 4.84 -17.17 -14.65
C HIS A 2 5.51 -18.39 -13.95
N GLY A 3 6.74 -18.74 -14.35
CA GLY A 3 7.44 -19.89 -13.76
C GLY A 3 7.83 -19.72 -12.28
N VAL A 4 8.03 -18.48 -11.81
CA VAL A 4 8.43 -18.21 -10.42
C VAL A 4 7.25 -18.42 -9.47
N PHE A 5 6.07 -17.91 -9.82
CA PHE A 5 4.87 -18.07 -8.97
C PHE A 5 4.29 -19.49 -8.99
N ALA A 6 4.61 -20.29 -10.01
CA ALA A 6 4.27 -21.71 -10.04
C ALA A 6 5.26 -22.60 -9.25
N ASN A 7 6.37 -22.04 -8.73
CA ASN A 7 7.35 -22.84 -8.01
C ASN A 7 6.74 -23.44 -6.72
N PRO A 8 6.92 -24.75 -6.44
CA PRO A 8 6.31 -25.41 -5.30
C PRO A 8 6.63 -24.74 -3.95
N GLN A 9 7.84 -24.21 -3.77
CA GLN A 9 8.23 -23.54 -2.53
C GLN A 9 7.58 -22.16 -2.39
N VAL A 10 7.43 -21.44 -3.50
CA VAL A 10 6.75 -20.14 -3.55
C VAL A 10 5.27 -20.30 -3.20
N VAL A 11 4.62 -21.36 -3.72
CA VAL A 11 3.24 -21.73 -3.36
C VAL A 11 3.15 -22.19 -1.91
N HIS A 12 4.01 -23.11 -1.47
CA HIS A 12 4.02 -23.65 -0.10
C HIS A 12 4.18 -22.55 0.95
N ARG A 13 5.03 -21.56 0.67
CA ARG A 13 5.24 -20.40 1.56
C ARG A 13 4.24 -19.26 1.34
N GLY A 14 3.32 -19.41 0.39
CA GLY A 14 2.32 -18.40 0.03
C GLY A 14 2.95 -17.06 -0.34
N ILE A 15 4.08 -17.06 -1.06
CA ILE A 15 4.89 -15.85 -1.31
C ILE A 15 4.19 -14.84 -2.21
N ARG A 16 3.31 -15.31 -3.10
CA ARG A 16 2.49 -14.46 -3.95
C ARG A 16 1.28 -13.95 -3.17
N THR A 17 1.04 -12.65 -3.22
CA THR A 17 -0.18 -12.02 -2.73
C THR A 17 -0.79 -11.16 -3.83
N THR A 18 -2.11 -11.05 -3.88
CA THR A 18 -2.81 -10.22 -4.85
C THR A 18 -3.56 -9.14 -4.08
N VAL A 19 -3.39 -7.89 -4.49
CA VAL A 19 -4.05 -6.73 -3.87
C VAL A 19 -4.81 -5.95 -4.92
N GLU A 20 -5.96 -5.39 -4.57
CA GLU A 20 -6.70 -4.50 -5.46
C GLU A 20 -6.07 -3.11 -5.46
N HIS A 21 -5.71 -2.60 -6.64
CA HIS A 21 -5.16 -1.27 -6.86
C HIS A 21 -6.11 -0.47 -7.77
N PRO A 22 -6.51 0.75 -7.39
CA PRO A 22 -7.51 1.55 -8.12
C PRO A 22 -7.22 1.75 -9.61
N LEU A 23 -5.93 1.83 -9.98
CA LEU A 23 -5.50 2.06 -11.37
C LEU A 23 -4.95 0.81 -12.08
N SER A 24 -4.64 -0.25 -11.33
CA SER A 24 -3.88 -1.41 -11.87
C SER A 24 -4.64 -2.73 -11.77
N GLY A 25 -5.90 -2.71 -11.32
CA GLY A 25 -6.68 -3.92 -11.08
C GLY A 25 -6.08 -4.73 -9.94
N SER A 26 -5.84 -6.02 -10.15
CA SER A 26 -5.39 -6.95 -9.11
C SER A 26 -3.96 -7.47 -9.36
N PRO A 27 -2.91 -6.64 -9.23
CA PRO A 27 -1.55 -7.09 -9.47
C PRO A 27 -1.09 -8.14 -8.45
N ASP A 28 -0.26 -9.07 -8.91
CA ASP A 28 0.50 -9.98 -8.06
C ASP A 28 1.73 -9.28 -7.49
N LEU A 29 1.86 -9.31 -6.16
CA LEU A 29 2.98 -8.80 -5.38
C LEU A 29 3.70 -9.93 -4.64
N VAL A 30 4.93 -9.63 -4.21
CA VAL A 30 5.74 -10.52 -3.37
C VAL A 30 5.57 -10.10 -1.91
N ARG A 31 5.14 -11.02 -1.06
CA ARG A 31 5.04 -10.79 0.39
C ARG A 31 6.42 -10.79 1.06
N ASN A 32 6.49 -10.39 2.33
CA ASN A 32 7.68 -10.58 3.15
C ASN A 32 8.05 -12.08 3.26
N PRO A 33 9.26 -12.52 2.85
CA PRO A 33 9.66 -13.93 2.90
C PRO A 33 9.85 -14.48 4.32
N ILE A 34 10.00 -13.60 5.32
CA ILE A 34 10.13 -13.93 6.74
C ILE A 34 8.73 -14.09 7.34
N ALA A 35 8.42 -15.29 7.81
CA ALA A 35 7.18 -15.59 8.52
C ALA A 35 7.44 -15.50 10.03
N LEU A 36 6.77 -14.57 10.70
CA LEU A 36 6.83 -14.40 12.14
C LEU A 36 5.67 -15.13 12.79
N SER A 37 5.95 -16.06 13.71
CA SER A 37 4.92 -16.89 14.35
C SER A 37 4.11 -16.14 15.40
N ALA A 38 4.74 -15.20 16.13
CA ALA A 38 4.07 -14.43 17.19
C ALA A 38 3.40 -13.15 16.66
N THR A 39 3.90 -12.58 15.57
CA THR A 39 3.45 -11.30 15.00
C THR A 39 3.32 -11.42 13.47
N PRO A 40 2.38 -12.24 12.98
CA PRO A 40 2.21 -12.45 11.54
C PRO A 40 1.84 -11.14 10.83
N ILE A 41 2.40 -10.94 9.64
CA ILE A 41 1.98 -9.85 8.75
C ILE A 41 0.74 -10.33 8.00
N GLU A 42 -0.44 -9.87 8.45
CA GLU A 42 -1.73 -10.32 7.93
C GLU A 42 -2.24 -9.50 6.74
N ARG A 43 -1.88 -8.22 6.67
CA ARG A 43 -2.43 -7.29 5.68
C ARG A 43 -1.35 -6.78 4.74
N TYR A 44 -1.64 -6.86 3.45
CA TYR A 44 -0.94 -6.19 2.38
C TYR A 44 -1.95 -5.30 1.68
N CYS A 45 -1.61 -4.02 1.53
CA CYS A 45 -2.38 -3.08 0.72
C CYS A 45 -1.63 -2.79 -0.57
N ALA A 46 -2.35 -2.27 -1.56
CA ALA A 46 -1.72 -1.77 -2.76
C ALA A 46 -0.90 -0.51 -2.44
N PRO A 47 0.13 -0.20 -3.24
CA PRO A 47 0.83 1.08 -3.14
C PRO A 47 -0.17 2.24 -3.24
N PRO A 48 0.00 3.32 -2.46
CA PRO A 48 -0.91 4.45 -2.50
C PRO A 48 -0.81 5.19 -3.84
N LEU A 49 -1.91 5.83 -4.22
CA LEU A 49 -1.90 6.82 -5.30
C LEU A 49 -1.08 8.05 -4.90
N LEU A 50 -0.67 8.81 -5.92
CA LEU A 50 -0.04 10.11 -5.70
C LEU A 50 -1.00 10.99 -4.89
N GLY A 51 -0.56 11.37 -3.69
CA GLY A 51 -1.31 12.26 -2.79
C GLY A 51 -2.42 11.60 -1.96
N GLU A 52 -2.59 10.27 -2.01
CA GLU A 52 -3.71 9.57 -1.36
C GLU A 52 -3.87 9.91 0.14
N HIS A 53 -2.75 10.04 0.85
CA HIS A 53 -2.74 10.31 2.28
C HIS A 53 -2.32 11.76 2.64
N THR A 54 -2.18 12.67 1.67
CA THR A 54 -1.68 14.03 1.94
C THR A 54 -2.54 14.76 2.97
N ALA A 55 -3.86 14.76 2.80
CA ALA A 55 -4.76 15.44 3.73
C ALA A 55 -4.84 14.76 5.10
N GLU A 56 -4.64 13.45 5.19
CA GLU A 56 -4.57 12.73 6.47
C GLU A 56 -3.35 13.19 7.26
N VAL A 57 -2.16 13.11 6.68
CA VAL A 57 -0.90 13.47 7.34
C VAL A 57 -0.87 14.95 7.74
N LEU A 58 -1.29 15.86 6.85
CA LEU A 58 -1.31 17.30 7.16
C LEU A 58 -2.23 17.62 8.34
N ARG A 59 -3.38 16.96 8.46
CA ARG A 59 -4.31 17.19 9.57
C ARG A 59 -3.86 16.49 10.84
N GLU A 60 -3.55 15.20 10.76
CA GLU A 60 -3.32 14.37 11.95
C GLU A 60 -1.94 14.59 12.56
N TRP A 61 -0.91 14.84 11.74
CA TRP A 61 0.46 14.93 12.23
C TRP A 61 0.93 16.37 12.38
N LEU A 62 0.46 17.26 11.49
CA LEU A 62 0.84 18.68 11.52
C LEU A 62 -0.26 19.59 12.11
N GLY A 63 -1.45 19.05 12.39
CA GLY A 63 -2.53 19.78 13.06
C GLY A 63 -3.23 20.82 12.19
N LEU A 64 -3.08 20.76 10.86
CA LEU A 64 -3.77 21.68 9.96
C LEU A 64 -5.28 21.42 9.98
N THR A 65 -6.04 22.50 9.86
CA THR A 65 -7.48 22.46 9.64
C THR A 65 -7.81 22.03 8.20
N GLY A 66 -9.05 21.63 7.96
CA GLY A 66 -9.52 21.32 6.61
C GLY A 66 -9.43 22.53 5.67
N ASP A 67 -9.62 23.73 6.19
CA ASP A 67 -9.55 24.98 5.43
C ASP A 67 -8.12 25.29 4.99
N GLU A 68 -7.13 25.12 5.89
CA GLU A 68 -5.71 25.31 5.56
C GLU A 68 -5.23 24.30 4.50
N VAL A 69 -5.64 23.03 4.60
CA VAL A 69 -5.31 22.02 3.58
C VAL A 69 -5.94 22.38 2.24
N THR A 70 -7.18 22.85 2.23
CA THR A 70 -7.88 23.28 1.01
C THR A 70 -7.19 24.48 0.36
N GLU A 71 -6.71 25.44 1.16
CA GLU A 71 -5.96 26.59 0.66
C GLU A 71 -4.64 26.17 -0.01
N LEU A 72 -3.89 25.25 0.62
CA LEU A 72 -2.64 24.72 0.06
C LEU A 72 -2.86 24.05 -1.30
N ALA A 73 -3.93 23.25 -1.43
CA ALA A 73 -4.31 22.60 -2.68
C ALA A 73 -4.72 23.63 -3.74
N ALA A 74 -5.52 24.65 -3.36
CA ALA A 74 -5.93 25.71 -4.28
C ALA A 74 -4.74 26.54 -4.82
N ARG A 75 -3.66 26.64 -4.03
CA ARG A 75 -2.40 27.30 -4.43
C ARG A 75 -1.45 26.40 -5.23
N GLY A 76 -1.78 25.12 -5.42
CA GLY A 76 -0.93 24.14 -6.10
C GLY A 76 0.36 23.80 -5.33
N VAL A 77 0.36 23.99 -4.01
CA VAL A 77 1.48 23.59 -3.15
C VAL A 77 1.45 22.09 -2.87
N ILE A 78 0.25 21.51 -2.85
CA ILE A 78 -0.03 20.08 -2.69
C ILE A 78 -1.02 19.60 -3.76
#